data_AF-A0A2W6AHM8-F1
#
_entry.id   AF-A0A2W6AHM8-F1
#
_cell.length_a   1.000
_cell.length_b   1.000
_cell.length_c   1.000
_cell.angle_alpha   90.00
_cell.angle_beta   90.00
_cell.angle_gamma   90.00
#
_symmetry.space_group_name_H-M   'P 1'
#
loop_
_entity.id
_entity.type
_entity.pdbx_description
1 polymer ?
#
loop_
_entity_poly.entity_id
_entity_poly.type
_entity_poly.pdbx_seq_one_letter_code
_entity_poly.pdbx_strand_id
1 'polypeptide(L)' 'MSEPRQRLRPDEEERLLRSYQDLKELAANCEVPSVRAAARAALAQLHTALSGQGLGYELYSSDWSEEAPGPAAPPE' A
#
# COMPACT_ATOMS: atom_id res chain seq x y z
N MET A 1 -2.80 27.51 -11.86
CA MET A 1 -3.55 27.74 -10.61
C MET A 1 -3.34 26.50 -9.76
N SER A 2 -2.62 26.60 -8.65
CA SER A 2 -2.42 25.44 -7.76
C SER A 2 -3.65 25.31 -6.89
N GLU A 3 -4.43 24.25 -7.10
CA GLU A 3 -5.59 23.92 -6.27
C GLU A 3 -5.13 23.79 -4.80
N PRO A 4 -5.93 24.25 -3.82
CA PRO A 4 -5.57 24.12 -2.42
C PRO A 4 -5.41 22.63 -2.11
N ARG A 5 -4.21 22.22 -1.67
CA ARG A 5 -3.96 20.85 -1.19
C ARG A 5 -4.99 20.52 -0.13
N GLN A 6 -6.00 19.74 -0.50
CA GLN A 6 -7.09 19.39 0.39
C GLN A 6 -6.55 18.40 1.43
N ARG A 7 -6.24 18.91 2.62
CA ARG A 7 -5.89 18.06 3.75
C ARG A 7 -7.13 17.27 4.17
N LEU A 8 -6.94 15.97 4.35
CA LEU A 8 -7.95 15.11 4.96
C LEU A 8 -8.27 15.63 6.36
N ARG A 9 -9.55 15.58 6.74
CA ARG A 9 -9.92 15.78 8.15
C ARG A 9 -9.37 14.62 8.98
N PRO A 10 -9.11 14.81 10.28
CA PRO A 10 -8.61 13.73 11.15
C PRO A 10 -9.46 12.45 11.08
N ASP A 11 -10.79 12.60 11.06
CA ASP A 11 -11.72 11.47 10.94
C ASP A 11 -11.67 10.76 9.57
N GLU A 12 -11.25 11.46 8.51
CA GLU A 12 -11.09 10.89 7.17
C GLU A 12 -9.75 10.17 7.05
N GLU A 13 -8.70 10.75 7.66
CA GLU A 13 -7.38 10.13 7.75
C GLU A 13 -7.42 8.83 8.55
N GLU A 14 -8.10 8.80 9.71
CA GLU A 14 -8.24 7.58 10.50
C GLU A 14 -9.01 6.49 9.74
N ARG A 15 -10.09 6.86 9.05
CA ARG A 15 -10.85 5.91 8.22
C ARG A 15 -10.01 5.37 7.07
N LEU A 16 -9.25 6.23 6.42
CA LEU A 16 -8.34 5.86 5.35
C LEU A 16 -7.27 4.89 5.85
N LEU A 17 -6.64 5.18 7.00
CA LEU A 17 -5.67 4.30 7.65
C LEU A 17 -6.24 2.92 7.93
N ARG A 18 -7.46 2.87 8.49
CA ARG A 18 -8.14 1.61 8.77
C ARG A 18 -8.41 0.82 7.49
N SER A 19 -8.99 1.44 6.48
CA SER A 19 -9.25 0.77 5.19
C SER A 19 -7.97 0.28 4.53
N TYR A 20 -6.86 1.02 4.66
CA TYR A 20 -5.56 0.61 4.17
C TYR A 20 -5.04 -0.65 4.88
N GLN A 21 -5.17 -0.69 6.21
CA GLN A 21 -4.78 -1.85 7.02
C GLN A 21 -5.63 -3.07 6.67
N ASP A 22 -6.96 -2.92 6.60
CA ASP A 22 -7.87 -4.00 6.24
C ASP A 22 -7.53 -4.61 4.86
N LEU A 23 -7.23 -3.75 3.88
CA LEU A 23 -6.82 -4.19 2.55
C LEU A 23 -5.45 -4.88 2.55
N LYS A 24 -4.50 -4.41 3.38
CA LYS A 24 -3.19 -5.04 3.54
C LYS A 24 -3.33 -6.45 4.15
N GLU A 25 -4.17 -6.59 5.18
CA GLU A 25 -4.45 -7.90 5.80
C GLU A 25 -5.14 -8.84 4.82
N LEU A 26 -6.12 -8.36 4.05
CA LEU A 26 -6.78 -9.16 3.01
C LEU A 26 -5.80 -9.59 1.91
N ALA A 27 -4.90 -8.71 1.49
CA ALA A 27 -3.89 -9.01 0.48
C ALA A 27 -2.82 -10.02 0.97
N ALA A 28 -2.58 -10.08 2.28
CA ALA A 28 -1.63 -11.00 2.90
C ALA A 28 -2.26 -12.37 3.21
N ASN A 29 -3.45 -12.38 3.81
CA ASN A 29 -4.00 -13.56 4.49
C ASN A 29 -5.16 -14.23 3.74
N CYS A 30 -5.72 -13.62 2.68
CA CYS A 30 -6.84 -14.22 1.97
C CYS A 30 -6.39 -15.40 1.09
N GLU A 31 -6.97 -16.58 1.35
CA GLU A 31 -6.71 -17.80 0.58
C GLU A 31 -7.35 -17.77 -0.82
N VAL A 32 -8.39 -16.95 -1.01
CA VAL A 32 -9.09 -16.83 -2.30
C VAL A 32 -8.25 -15.95 -3.26
N PRO A 33 -7.69 -16.51 -4.36
CA PRO A 33 -6.73 -15.79 -5.19
C PRO A 33 -7.29 -14.52 -5.85
N SER A 34 -8.56 -14.56 -6.27
CA SER A 34 -9.24 -13.41 -6.89
C SER A 34 -9.44 -12.26 -5.90
N VAL A 35 -9.78 -12.57 -4.64
CA VAL A 35 -9.94 -11.57 -3.58
C VAL A 35 -8.60 -10.93 -3.24
N ARG A 36 -7.53 -11.74 -3.12
CA ARG A 36 -6.17 -11.24 -2.90
C ARG A 36 -5.69 -10.33 -4.03
N ALA A 37 -5.97 -10.68 -5.28
CA ALA A 37 -5.65 -9.84 -6.44
C ALA A 37 -6.42 -8.50 -6.41
N ALA A 38 -7.71 -8.55 -6.07
CA ALA A 38 -8.53 -7.34 -5.93
C ALA A 38 -8.03 -6.42 -4.80
N ALA A 39 -7.66 -6.98 -3.64
CA ALA A 39 -7.12 -6.23 -2.51
C ALA A 39 -5.79 -5.52 -2.88
N ARG A 40 -4.89 -6.21 -3.60
CA ARG A 40 -3.65 -5.61 -4.11
C ARG A 40 -3.91 -4.48 -5.12
N ALA A 41 -4.87 -4.66 -6.02
CA ALA A 41 -5.25 -3.62 -6.98
C ALA A 41 -5.82 -2.37 -6.27
N ALA A 42 -6.67 -2.57 -5.26
CA ALA A 42 -7.22 -1.48 -4.46
C ALA A 42 -6.12 -0.72 -3.69
N LEU A 43 -5.14 -1.43 -3.10
CA LEU A 43 -3.99 -0.81 -2.44
C LEU A 43 -3.15 0.04 -3.42
N ALA A 44 -2.88 -0.48 -4.62
CA ALA A 44 -2.12 0.25 -5.64
C ALA A 44 -2.84 1.53 -6.10
N GLN A 45 -4.16 1.46 -6.29
CA GLN A 45 -4.98 2.61 -6.63
C GLN A 45 -4.99 3.65 -5.51
N LEU A 46 -5.14 3.22 -4.26
CA LEU A 46 -5.15 4.10 -3.10
C LEU A 46 -3.79 4.78 -2.92
N HIS A 47 -2.70 4.03 -3.04
CA HIS A 47 -1.36 4.58 -3.00
C HIS A 47 -1.12 5.60 -4.11
N THR A 48 -1.55 5.30 -5.34
CA THR A 48 -1.45 6.24 -6.47
C THR A 48 -2.23 7.53 -6.21
N ALA A 49 -3.43 7.44 -5.63
CA ALA A 49 -4.23 8.60 -5.28
C ALA A 49 -3.55 9.47 -4.20
N LEU A 50 -2.96 8.85 -3.17
CA LEU A 50 -2.27 9.56 -2.09
C LEU A 50 -0.97 10.21 -2.59
N SER A 51 -0.16 9.45 -3.33
CA SER A 51 1.08 9.94 -3.93
C SER A 51 0.82 11.06 -4.94
N GLY A 52 -0.25 10.96 -5.73
CA GLY A 52 -0.68 12.01 -6.67
C GLY A 52 -1.15 13.31 -5.99
N GLN A 53 -1.61 13.23 -4.74
CA GLN A 53 -1.99 14.40 -3.93
C GLN A 53 -0.80 14.98 -3.13
N GLY A 54 0.40 14.40 -3.25
CA GLY A 54 1.55 14.77 -2.43
C GLY A 54 1.37 14.44 -0.94
N LEU A 55 0.39 13.58 -0.61
CA LEU A 55 0.25 12.98 0.71
C LEU A 55 1.24 11.82 0.76
N GLY A 56 2.50 12.16 1.05
CA GLY A 56 3.56 11.17 1.29
C GLY A 56 3.18 10.32 2.49
N TYR A 57 2.48 9.21 2.25
CA TYR A 57 2.24 8.19 3.25
C TYR A 57 3.56 7.44 3.42
N GLU A 58 4.34 7.84 4.43
CA GLU A 58 5.56 7.17 4.89
C GLU A 58 5.28 5.78 5.50
N LEU A 59 4.39 4.99 4.90
CA LEU A 59 4.09 3.63 5.36
C LEU A 59 4.84 2.55 4.54
N TYR A 60 5.65 2.95 3.55
CA TYR A 60 6.10 2.05 2.48
C TYR A 60 7.59 2.12 2.13
N SER A 61 8.48 2.36 3.11
CA SER A 61 9.93 2.32 2.84
C SER A 61 10.63 1.01 3.20
N SER A 62 9.97 0.00 3.79
CA SER A 62 10.71 -1.21 4.23
C SER A 62 10.05 -2.57 4.01
N ASP A 63 8.75 -2.66 3.76
CA ASP A 63 8.05 -3.95 3.92
C ASP A 63 7.87 -4.76 2.63
N TRP A 64 8.18 -4.20 1.45
CA TRP A 64 7.96 -4.87 0.15
C TRP A 64 9.24 -5.31 -0.57
N SER A 65 10.42 -5.08 0.02
CA SER A 65 11.71 -5.47 -0.57
C SER A 65 12.26 -6.80 -0.04
N GLU A 66 11.63 -7.44 0.95
CA GLU A 66 12.04 -8.75 1.47
C GLU A 66 11.20 -9.88 0.86
N GLU A 67 11.29 -10.08 -0.46
CA GLU A 67 11.09 -11.40 -1.07
C GLU A 67 11.75 -11.44 -2.44
N ALA A 68 13.09 -11.53 -2.45
CA ALA A 68 13.82 -12.15 -3.53
C ALA A 68 14.93 -13.01 -2.94
N PRO A 69 14.76 -14.34 -2.82
CA PRO A 69 15.90 -15.21 -2.59
C PRO A 69 16.78 -15.16 -3.85
N GLY A 70 17.83 -14.33 -3.81
CA GLY A 70 18.87 -14.35 -4.82
C GLY A 70 19.49 -15.76 -4.89
N PRO A 71 19.74 -16.32 -6.09
CA PRO A 71 20.33 -17.65 -6.20
C PRO A 71 21.72 -17.64 -5.56
N ALA A 72 21.92 -18.55 -4.60
CA ALA A 72 23.19 -18.78 -3.94
C ALA A 72 24.29 -19.01 -4.99
N ALA A 73 25.31 -18.14 -4.99
CA ALA A 73 26.54 -18.38 -5.72
C ALA A 73 27.29 -19.55 -5.06
N PRO A 74 27.87 -20.49 -5.84
CA PRO A 74 28.67 -21.58 -5.28
C PRO A 74 30.02 -21.03 -4.76
N PRO A 75 30.62 -21.67 -3.74
CA PRO A 75 31.96 -21.31 -3.28
C PRO A 75 33.04 -21.81 -4.26
N GLU A 76 34.03 -20.94 -4.55
CA GLU A 76 35.34 -21.33 -5.12
C GLU A 76 36.32 -21.70 -4.01
#